data_AF-A0AAD5ILR6-F1
#
_entry.id   AF-A0AAD5ILR6-F1
#
_cell.length_a   1.000
_cell.length_b   1.000
_cell.length_c   1.000
_cell.angle_alpha   90.00
_cell.angle_beta   90.00
_cell.angle_gamma   90.00
#
_symmetry.space_group_name_H-M   'P 1'
#
loop_
_entity.id
_entity.type
_entity.pdbx_description
1 polymer ?
#
loop_
_entity_poly.entity_id
_entity_poly.type
_entity_poly.pdbx_seq_one_letter_code
_entity_poly.pdbx_strand_id
1 'polypeptide(L)'
;MSAMVSNFNNTKSTRTPPMTLTENGSRTFSSSGNPCLDFFFHVVPNTPTSGLKQRLYSAWAHNPLTTLKLICNLRGVRGTGKSDKEGFYTAALWLHENHPKPLACNVASFADFGYIKDLLELLYRILEGPEVREIQKSKLILRKNSGGQQKKKTGHDVSRFGVFCVNSRKQRTKSSKRSPLSLVLKQTWIAHAKKKNQMEKEIASELRKEKKVTLATRV
;
A
#
# COMPACT_ATOMS: atom_id res chain seq x y z
N MET A 1 9.92 40.11 36.61
CA MET A 1 9.72 39.45 35.29
C MET A 1 10.87 39.89 34.40
N SER A 2 12.00 39.20 34.56
CA SER A 2 13.34 39.74 34.39
C SER A 2 13.99 39.28 33.09
N ALA A 3 14.56 40.23 32.34
CA ALA A 3 15.70 40.15 31.40
C ALA A 3 15.74 39.08 30.27
N MET A 4 15.01 37.95 30.35
CA MET A 4 15.10 36.86 29.37
C MET A 4 14.29 37.09 28.09
N VAL A 5 13.39 38.08 28.06
CA VAL A 5 12.57 38.40 26.87
C VAL A 5 13.26 39.44 25.97
N SER A 6 14.24 40.17 26.49
CA SER A 6 14.87 41.32 25.81
C SER A 6 15.94 40.93 24.77
N ASN A 7 16.49 39.72 24.85
CA ASN A 7 17.59 39.26 23.98
C ASN A 7 17.14 38.44 22.76
N PHE A 8 15.85 38.15 22.61
CA PHE A 8 15.36 37.31 21.50
C PHE A 8 15.53 37.96 20.12
N ASN A 9 15.54 39.30 20.06
CA ASN A 9 15.66 40.07 18.82
C ASN A 9 17.08 40.58 18.52
N ASN A 10 18.05 40.36 19.42
CA ASN A 10 19.40 40.94 19.29
C ASN A 10 20.45 40.00 18.66
N THR A 11 20.05 38.80 18.24
CA THR A 11 20.93 37.94 17.45
C THR A 11 20.90 38.39 16.00
N LYS A 12 21.71 39.40 15.66
CA LYS A 12 22.08 39.67 14.26
C LYS A 12 22.87 38.48 13.74
N SER A 13 22.17 37.46 13.25
CA SER A 13 22.78 36.36 12.49
C SER A 13 23.30 36.96 11.18
N THR A 14 24.60 37.16 11.09
CA THR A 14 25.31 37.77 9.95
C THR A 14 25.45 36.83 8.75
N ARG A 15 24.84 35.64 8.79
CA ARG A 15 24.83 34.70 7.66
C ARG A 15 23.41 34.54 7.16
N THR A 16 23.18 34.97 5.92
CA THR A 16 22.01 34.54 5.17
C THR A 16 22.01 33.01 5.14
N PRO A 17 20.93 32.36 5.62
CA PRO A 17 20.87 30.91 5.59
C PRO A 17 20.96 30.44 4.14
N PRO A 18 21.76 29.42 3.84
CA PRO A 18 21.91 28.93 2.47
C PRO A 18 20.54 28.51 1.95
N MET A 19 20.08 29.07 0.83
CA MET A 19 18.81 28.73 0.21
C MET A 19 19.01 27.74 -0.94
N THR A 20 18.09 26.79 -1.06
CA THR A 20 17.99 25.87 -2.20
C THR A 20 16.64 26.06 -2.89
N LEU A 21 16.55 25.54 -4.12
CA LEU A 21 15.27 25.40 -4.81
C LEU A 21 14.71 24.00 -4.53
N THR A 22 13.41 23.93 -4.23
CA THR A 22 12.69 22.65 -4.17
C THR A 22 12.49 22.08 -5.57
N GLU A 23 11.99 20.84 -5.66
CA GLU A 23 11.61 20.21 -6.92
C GLU A 23 10.61 21.06 -7.75
N ASN A 24 9.81 21.90 -7.08
CA ASN A 24 8.85 22.81 -7.71
C ASN A 24 9.43 24.21 -7.98
N GLY A 25 10.75 24.41 -7.84
CA GLY A 25 11.41 25.70 -8.05
C GLY A 25 11.12 26.76 -6.99
N SER A 26 10.50 26.40 -5.86
CA SER A 26 10.29 27.33 -4.75
C SER A 26 11.55 27.48 -3.90
N ARG A 27 11.82 28.69 -3.40
CA ARG A 27 12.97 28.94 -2.53
C ARG A 27 12.69 28.37 -1.13
N THR A 28 13.57 27.51 -0.64
CA THR A 28 13.55 26.97 0.72
C THR A 28 14.93 27.11 1.36
N PHE A 29 15.02 26.98 2.68
CA PHE A 29 16.31 26.87 3.35
C PHE A 29 16.92 25.48 3.11
N SER A 30 18.22 25.44 2.88
CA SER A 30 18.99 24.19 2.68
C SER A 30 19.10 23.39 3.97
N SER A 31 19.14 24.10 5.10
CA SER A 31 19.14 23.56 6.46
C SER A 31 18.62 24.62 7.41
N SER A 32 17.92 24.18 8.45
CA SER A 32 17.44 24.98 9.57
C SER A 32 18.49 25.12 10.68
N GLY A 33 19.62 24.43 10.58
CA GLY A 33 20.62 24.32 11.65
C GLY A 33 20.25 23.31 12.75
N ASN A 34 19.02 22.78 12.75
CA ASN A 34 18.59 21.72 13.65
C ASN A 34 18.37 20.41 12.86
N PRO A 35 19.19 19.36 13.08
CA PRO A 35 19.08 18.10 12.35
C PRO A 35 17.72 17.40 12.49
N CYS A 36 17.04 17.53 13.65
CA CYS A 36 15.71 16.95 13.86
C CYS A 36 14.65 17.67 13.01
N LEU A 37 14.76 19.00 12.90
CA LEU A 37 13.84 19.79 12.09
C LEU A 37 14.11 19.57 10.60
N ASP A 38 15.38 19.46 10.22
CA ASP A 38 15.78 19.10 8.86
C ASP A 38 15.28 17.72 8.46
N PHE A 39 15.35 16.74 9.37
CA PHE A 39 14.73 15.43 9.18
C PHE A 39 13.22 15.56 8.95
N PHE A 40 12.53 16.35 9.78
CA PHE A 40 11.09 16.55 9.64
C PHE A 40 10.71 17.19 8.31
N PHE A 41 11.45 18.14 7.75
CA PHE A 41 11.07 18.76 6.48
C PHE A 41 11.53 17.98 5.25
N HIS A 42 12.76 17.48 5.25
CA HIS A 42 13.38 16.92 4.05
C HIS A 42 13.06 15.43 3.84
N VAL A 43 12.59 14.71 4.85
CA VAL A 43 12.15 13.32 4.67
C VAL A 43 10.72 13.33 4.11
N VAL A 44 10.62 13.08 2.81
CA VAL A 44 9.39 13.04 2.02
C VAL A 44 9.23 11.64 1.40
N PRO A 45 8.01 11.17 1.08
CA PRO A 45 7.85 9.98 0.26
C PRO A 45 8.71 10.10 -1.02
N ASN A 46 9.49 9.07 -1.34
CA ASN A 46 10.53 9.02 -2.39
C ASN A 46 11.94 9.47 -1.97
N THR A 47 12.18 9.84 -0.71
CA THR A 47 13.55 10.06 -0.23
C THR A 47 14.35 8.76 -0.35
N PRO A 48 15.56 8.76 -0.95
CA PRO A 48 16.38 7.57 -1.03
C PRO A 48 16.78 7.07 0.37
N THR A 49 16.85 5.75 0.53
CA THR A 49 17.17 5.06 1.79
C THR A 49 18.46 5.59 2.43
N SER A 50 19.49 5.85 1.62
CA SER A 50 20.78 6.39 2.07
C SER A 50 20.65 7.78 2.68
N GLY A 51 19.95 8.69 2.00
CA GLY A 51 19.71 10.05 2.47
C GLY A 51 18.86 10.08 3.75
N LEU A 52 17.90 9.16 3.86
CA LEU A 52 17.11 9.00 5.09
C LEU A 52 18.00 8.53 6.26
N LYS A 53 18.81 7.47 6.07
CA LYS A 53 19.73 6.97 7.10
C LYS A 53 20.72 8.04 7.56
N GLN A 54 21.29 8.83 6.63
CA GLN A 54 22.22 9.91 6.97
C GLN A 54 21.56 10.96 7.88
N ARG A 55 20.33 11.37 7.56
CA ARG A 55 19.59 12.33 8.38
C ARG A 55 19.20 11.75 9.74
N LEU A 56 18.90 10.45 9.82
CA LEU A 56 18.70 9.76 11.10
C LEU A 56 19.93 9.80 11.99
N TYR A 57 21.12 9.52 11.45
CA TYR A 57 22.36 9.61 12.22
C TYR A 57 22.54 11.00 12.84
N SER A 58 22.39 12.06 12.03
CA SER A 58 22.52 13.44 12.51
C SER A 58 21.43 13.83 13.51
N ALA A 59 20.18 13.44 13.27
CA ALA A 59 19.07 13.72 14.18
C ALA A 59 19.23 12.99 15.51
N TRP A 60 19.64 11.72 15.47
CA TRP A 60 19.83 10.89 16.66
C TRP A 60 20.97 11.40 17.53
N ALA A 61 22.11 11.75 16.91
CA ALA A 61 23.25 12.34 17.62
C ALA A 61 22.88 13.66 18.31
N HIS A 62 21.97 14.44 17.71
CA HIS A 62 21.50 15.70 18.29
C HIS A 62 20.47 15.49 19.40
N ASN A 63 19.41 14.70 19.15
CA ASN A 63 18.40 14.38 20.16
C ASN A 63 17.70 13.03 19.84
N PRO A 64 18.01 11.96 20.58
CA PRO A 64 17.46 10.63 20.30
C PRO A 64 15.95 10.54 20.60
N LEU A 65 15.47 11.22 21.65
CA LEU A 65 14.05 11.20 22.02
C LEU A 65 13.17 11.86 20.95
N THR A 66 13.60 13.02 20.46
CA THR A 66 12.90 13.71 19.36
C THR A 66 12.97 12.90 18.08
N THR A 67 14.10 12.26 17.81
CA THR A 67 14.26 11.39 16.65
C THR A 67 13.30 10.20 16.70
N LEU A 68 13.12 9.55 17.85
CA LEU A 68 12.12 8.47 18.01
C LEU A 68 10.70 8.97 17.70
N LYS A 69 10.32 10.14 18.22
CA LYS A 69 9.02 10.76 17.92
C LYS A 69 8.86 11.04 16.43
N LEU A 70 9.92 11.49 15.76
CA LEU A 70 9.92 11.73 14.32
C LEU A 70 9.80 10.45 13.51
N ILE A 71 10.41 9.35 13.94
CA ILE A 71 10.23 8.02 13.33
C ILE A 71 8.77 7.57 13.47
N CYS A 72 8.16 7.72 14.65
CA CYS A 72 6.72 7.45 14.83
C CYS A 72 5.84 8.35 13.96
N ASN A 73 6.22 9.62 13.81
CA ASN A 73 5.54 10.58 12.93
C ASN A 73 5.63 10.20 11.44
N LEU A 74 6.69 9.52 10.98
CA LEU A 74 6.72 8.97 9.62
C LEU A 74 5.56 8.01 9.42
N ARG A 75 5.29 7.15 10.41
CA ARG A 75 4.24 6.15 10.28
C ARG A 75 2.83 6.69 10.49
N GLY A 76 2.65 7.71 11.32
CA GLY A 76 1.32 8.18 11.76
C GLY A 76 0.27 8.23 10.65
N VAL A 77 -0.64 7.23 10.65
CA VAL A 77 -1.70 7.06 9.62
C VAL A 77 -3.02 7.71 10.06
N ARG A 78 -3.20 7.96 11.36
CA ARG A 78 -4.43 8.51 11.96
C ARG A 78 -4.50 10.04 11.92
N GLY A 79 -3.94 10.66 10.88
CA GLY A 79 -3.85 12.13 10.75
C GLY A 79 -2.80 12.80 11.64
N THR A 80 -2.00 12.01 12.37
CA THR A 80 -0.96 12.51 13.28
C THR A 80 0.42 12.63 12.64
N GLY A 81 0.59 12.20 11.38
CA GLY A 81 1.89 12.11 10.76
C GLY A 81 1.88 12.03 9.24
N LYS A 82 3.04 11.69 8.67
CA LYS A 82 3.30 11.74 7.23
C LYS A 82 2.81 10.53 6.43
N SER A 83 2.39 9.47 7.12
CA SER A 83 1.95 8.20 6.50
C SER A 83 2.98 7.59 5.51
N ASP A 84 4.27 7.86 5.70
CA ASP A 84 5.36 7.29 4.90
C ASP A 84 5.72 5.88 5.41
N LYS A 85 5.17 4.87 4.73
CA LYS A 85 5.33 3.46 5.09
C LYS A 85 6.78 2.96 4.93
N GLU A 86 7.39 3.20 3.76
CA GLU A 86 8.71 2.64 3.47
C GLU A 86 9.82 3.44 4.18
N GLY A 87 9.64 4.76 4.34
CA GLY A 87 10.51 5.58 5.18
C GLY A 87 10.49 5.11 6.64
N PHE A 88 9.31 4.76 7.17
CA PHE A 88 9.19 4.18 8.51
C PHE A 88 9.96 2.87 8.66
N TYR A 89 9.78 1.88 7.78
CA TYR A 89 10.50 0.61 7.91
C TYR A 89 12.01 0.79 7.74
N THR A 90 12.45 1.66 6.84
CA THR A 90 13.86 2.01 6.71
C THR A 90 14.42 2.55 8.03
N ALA A 91 13.69 3.48 8.66
CA ALA A 91 14.09 4.05 9.93
C ALA A 91 14.07 3.04 11.09
N ALA A 92 13.06 2.17 11.13
CA ALA A 92 12.94 1.14 12.15
C ALA A 92 14.03 0.06 12.01
N LEU A 93 14.39 -0.33 10.78
CA LEU A 93 15.51 -1.24 10.51
C LEU A 93 16.85 -0.59 10.89
N TRP A 94 17.05 0.68 10.55
CA TRP A 94 18.22 1.44 11.01
C TRP A 94 18.30 1.49 12.55
N LEU A 95 17.15 1.67 13.23
CA LEU A 95 17.09 1.67 14.68
C LEU A 95 17.41 0.29 15.26
N HIS A 96 16.98 -0.79 14.62
CA HIS A 96 17.34 -2.16 14.99
C HIS A 96 18.85 -2.41 14.86
N GLU A 97 19.46 -1.96 13.75
CA GLU A 97 20.90 -2.09 13.47
C GLU A 97 21.77 -1.35 14.50
N ASN A 98 21.37 -0.14 14.92
CA ASN A 98 22.20 0.74 15.75
C ASN A 98 21.79 0.75 17.24
N HIS A 99 20.49 0.66 17.52
CA HIS A 99 19.91 0.90 18.84
C HIS A 99 18.75 -0.06 19.14
N PRO A 100 19.01 -1.39 19.27
CA PRO A 100 17.96 -2.39 19.48
C PRO A 100 17.24 -2.22 20.83
N LYS A 101 17.92 -1.72 21.86
CA LYS A 101 17.31 -1.49 23.19
C LYS A 101 16.21 -0.41 23.15
N PRO A 102 16.45 0.82 22.64
CA PRO A 102 15.37 1.79 22.43
C PRO A 102 14.23 1.28 21.57
N LEU A 103 14.52 0.52 20.50
CA LEU A 103 13.48 -0.08 19.67
C LEU A 103 12.58 -0.99 20.51
N ALA A 104 13.16 -1.94 21.26
CA ALA A 104 12.43 -2.89 22.09
C ALA A 104 11.56 -2.21 23.15
N CYS A 105 12.10 -1.20 23.85
CA CYS A 105 11.35 -0.47 24.88
C CYS A 105 10.17 0.35 24.32
N ASN A 106 10.21 0.73 23.04
CA ASN A 106 9.21 1.60 22.41
C ASN A 106 8.29 0.86 21.42
N VAL A 107 8.32 -0.49 21.40
CA VAL A 107 7.49 -1.31 20.49
C VAL A 107 6.00 -0.98 20.62
N ALA A 108 5.50 -0.78 21.85
CA ALA A 108 4.11 -0.40 22.09
C ALA A 108 3.76 0.92 21.37
N SER A 109 4.61 1.95 21.51
CA SER A 109 4.41 3.23 20.83
C SER A 109 4.41 3.09 19.31
N PHE A 110 5.27 2.23 18.74
CA PHE A 110 5.25 1.96 17.31
C PHE A 110 3.94 1.31 16.83
N ALA A 111 3.36 0.42 17.64
CA ALA A 111 2.08 -0.20 17.35
C ALA A 111 0.91 0.79 17.45
N ASP A 112 0.98 1.75 18.39
CA ASP A 112 -0.05 2.77 18.61
C ASP A 112 -0.08 3.82 17.48
N PHE A 113 1.08 4.38 17.12
CA PHE A 113 1.19 5.38 16.05
C PHE A 113 0.96 4.76 14.67
N GLY A 114 1.46 3.54 14.47
CA GLY A 114 1.21 2.75 13.29
C GLY A 114 0.07 1.76 13.47
N TYR A 115 0.31 0.53 13.04
CA TYR A 115 -0.55 -0.61 13.26
C TYR A 115 0.26 -1.77 13.79
N ILE A 116 -0.39 -2.68 14.52
CA ILE A 116 0.21 -3.95 14.96
C ILE A 116 0.79 -4.74 13.76
N LYS A 117 0.18 -4.63 12.58
CA LYS A 117 0.69 -5.24 11.34
C LYS A 117 2.08 -4.73 10.93
N ASP A 118 2.44 -3.52 11.32
CA ASP A 118 3.75 -2.94 11.01
C ASP A 118 4.85 -3.58 11.84
N LEU A 119 4.55 -4.00 13.07
CA LEU A 119 5.48 -4.75 13.88
C LEU A 119 5.77 -6.12 13.25
N LEU A 120 4.74 -6.82 12.79
CA LEU A 120 4.90 -8.11 12.10
C LEU A 120 5.69 -7.96 10.81
N GLU A 121 5.42 -6.90 10.03
CA GLU A 121 6.16 -6.60 8.81
C GLU A 121 7.62 -6.22 9.10
N LEU A 122 7.89 -5.49 10.19
CA LEU A 122 9.24 -5.15 10.62
C LEU A 122 10.02 -6.40 11.00
N LEU A 123 9.44 -7.29 11.82
CA LEU A 123 10.06 -8.57 12.20
C LEU A 123 10.35 -9.43 10.97
N TYR A 124 9.41 -9.48 10.03
CA TYR A 124 9.59 -10.19 8.76
C TYR A 124 10.79 -9.67 7.97
N ARG A 125 10.96 -8.35 7.87
CA ARG A 125 12.10 -7.72 7.19
C ARG A 125 13.41 -7.87 7.96
N ILE A 126 13.39 -7.96 9.29
CA ILE A 126 14.58 -8.27 10.09
C ILE A 126 15.09 -9.68 9.79
N LEU A 127 14.19 -10.66 9.63
CA LEU A 127 14.55 -12.06 9.40
C LEU A 127 14.97 -12.35 7.96
N GLU A 128 14.21 -11.87 6.98
CA GLU A 128 14.39 -12.20 5.56
C GLU A 128 15.19 -11.14 4.79
N GLY A 129 15.21 -9.90 5.30
CA GLY A 129 15.89 -8.75 4.71
C GLY A 129 14.96 -7.55 4.36
N PRO A 130 15.54 -6.35 4.15
CA PRO A 130 14.80 -5.11 3.92
C PRO A 130 13.96 -5.11 2.62
N GLU A 131 14.43 -5.79 1.58
CA GLU A 131 13.89 -5.72 0.21
C GLU A 131 12.93 -6.87 -0.14
N VAL A 132 12.64 -7.75 0.81
CA VAL A 132 11.92 -9.01 0.57
C VAL A 132 10.55 -8.78 -0.06
N ARG A 133 9.84 -7.72 0.35
CA ARG A 133 8.55 -7.37 -0.25
C ARG A 133 8.67 -6.90 -1.69
N GLU A 134 9.71 -6.15 -2.04
CA GLU A 134 9.91 -5.71 -3.41
C GLU A 134 10.28 -6.88 -4.32
N ILE A 135 11.12 -7.79 -3.82
CA ILE A 135 11.45 -9.06 -4.51
C ILE A 135 10.19 -9.92 -4.72
N GLN A 136 9.33 -10.05 -3.70
CA GLN A 136 8.09 -10.81 -3.82
C GLN A 136 7.11 -10.17 -4.81
N LYS A 137 6.95 -8.84 -4.75
CA LYS A 137 6.10 -8.09 -5.70
C LYS A 137 6.60 -8.24 -7.12
N SER A 138 7.90 -8.10 -7.37
CA SER A 138 8.48 -8.23 -8.71
C SER A 138 8.29 -9.64 -9.27
N LYS A 139 8.57 -10.69 -8.48
CA LYS A 139 8.29 -12.09 -8.86
C LYS A 139 6.81 -12.33 -9.21
N LEU A 140 5.88 -11.75 -8.43
CA LEU A 140 4.44 -11.87 -8.70
C LEU A 140 4.03 -11.13 -9.98
N ILE A 141 4.59 -9.95 -10.25
CA ILE A 141 4.34 -9.17 -11.47
C ILE A 141 4.87 -9.94 -12.69
N LEU A 142 6.09 -10.47 -12.61
CA LEU A 142 6.67 -11.32 -13.66
C LEU A 142 5.78 -12.53 -13.95
N ARG A 143 5.28 -13.23 -12.91
CA ARG A 143 4.37 -14.38 -13.07
C ARG A 143 3.02 -13.99 -13.70
N LYS A 144 2.49 -12.82 -13.37
CA LYS A 144 1.25 -12.31 -13.98
C LYS A 144 1.45 -11.96 -15.45
N ASN A 145 2.59 -11.36 -15.80
CA ASN A 145 2.91 -10.98 -17.17
C ASN A 145 3.20 -12.20 -18.06
N SER A 146 3.75 -13.28 -17.49
CA SER A 146 3.99 -14.56 -18.19
C SER A 146 2.77 -15.49 -18.22
N GLY A 147 1.81 -15.34 -17.29
CA GLY A 147 0.58 -16.15 -17.23
C GLY A 147 -0.54 -15.77 -18.20
N GLY A 148 -0.27 -14.90 -19.19
CA GLY A 148 -1.21 -14.52 -20.25
C GLY A 148 -1.42 -15.59 -21.34
N GLN A 149 -0.62 -16.67 -21.35
CA GLN A 149 -0.84 -17.81 -22.24
C GLN A 149 -1.37 -19.01 -21.44
N GLN A 150 -2.62 -19.37 -21.73
CA GLN A 150 -3.27 -20.63 -21.42
C GLN A 150 -3.47 -20.98 -19.92
N LYS A 151 -4.58 -20.50 -19.35
CA LYS A 151 -5.35 -21.36 -18.43
C LYS A 151 -6.53 -21.97 -19.19
N LYS A 152 -6.32 -23.17 -19.73
CA LYS A 152 -7.42 -24.10 -19.98
C LYS A 152 -8.11 -24.31 -18.63
N LYS A 153 -9.38 -23.94 -18.53
CA LYS A 153 -10.21 -24.23 -17.37
C LYS A 153 -10.39 -25.74 -17.31
N THR A 154 -9.60 -26.42 -16.49
CA THR A 154 -9.99 -27.72 -15.93
C THR A 154 -10.71 -27.43 -14.62
N GLY A 155 -11.87 -28.06 -14.48
CA GLY A 155 -12.84 -27.78 -13.42
C GLY A 155 -12.40 -28.26 -12.04
N HIS A 156 -13.19 -27.79 -11.08
CA HIS A 156 -13.35 -28.26 -9.71
C HIS A 156 -12.11 -28.18 -8.81
N ASP A 157 -12.04 -27.11 -8.02
CA ASP A 157 -11.75 -27.31 -6.61
C ASP A 157 -12.55 -26.32 -5.75
N VAL A 158 -13.11 -26.86 -4.68
CA VAL A 158 -14.08 -26.22 -3.79
C VAL A 158 -13.36 -25.86 -2.49
N SER A 159 -13.63 -24.65 -1.98
CA SER A 159 -13.37 -24.24 -0.59
C SER A 159 -11.87 -24.00 -0.26
N ARG A 160 -11.45 -23.02 0.53
CA ARG A 160 -12.09 -22.09 1.47
C ARG A 160 -10.94 -21.28 2.05
N PHE A 161 -10.99 -19.95 1.97
CA PHE A 161 -10.58 -19.01 3.01
C PHE A 161 -10.82 -17.60 2.48
N GLY A 162 -11.83 -16.95 3.04
CA GLY A 162 -12.26 -15.62 2.65
C GLY A 162 -11.28 -14.55 3.10
N VAL A 163 -11.02 -13.59 2.22
CA VAL A 163 -10.71 -12.21 2.62
C VAL A 163 -11.55 -11.30 1.74
N PHE A 164 -12.38 -10.50 2.41
CA PHE A 164 -13.25 -9.46 1.88
C PHE A 164 -12.65 -8.72 0.68
N CYS A 165 -13.28 -8.86 -0.50
CA CYS A 165 -13.07 -7.94 -1.60
C CYS A 165 -14.07 -6.78 -1.45
N VAL A 166 -13.63 -5.66 -0.89
CA VAL A 166 -14.37 -4.40 -0.92
C VAL A 166 -14.42 -3.94 -2.37
N ASN A 167 -15.57 -4.15 -3.02
CA ASN A 167 -15.86 -3.60 -4.34
C ASN A 167 -15.89 -2.07 -4.27
N SER A 168 -14.73 -1.45 -4.49
CA SER A 168 -14.65 -0.02 -4.81
C SER A 168 -15.10 0.15 -6.26
N ARG A 169 -16.38 0.49 -6.40
CA ARG A 169 -17.09 0.79 -7.64
C ARG A 169 -16.48 2.05 -8.27
N LYS A 170 -15.37 1.89 -8.99
CA LYS A 170 -14.75 2.97 -9.77
C LYS A 170 -15.59 3.15 -11.04
N GLN A 171 -16.44 4.18 -11.06
CA GLN A 171 -17.11 4.64 -12.27
C GLN A 171 -16.04 4.95 -13.32
N ARG A 172 -16.01 4.15 -14.40
CA ARG A 172 -15.33 4.53 -15.64
C ARG A 172 -16.37 5.07 -16.59
N THR A 173 -16.41 6.39 -16.70
CA THR A 173 -16.95 7.07 -17.88
C THR A 173 -16.02 6.75 -19.06
N LYS A 174 -16.50 6.00 -20.04
CA LYS A 174 -15.91 5.99 -21.40
C LYS A 174 -17.01 5.82 -22.43
N SER A 175 -17.38 6.95 -23.02
CA SER A 175 -17.90 7.03 -24.37
C SER A 175 -16.85 6.49 -25.35
N SER A 176 -17.17 5.40 -26.02
CA SER A 176 -16.54 5.06 -27.30
C SER A 176 -17.56 4.28 -28.12
N LYS A 177 -18.02 4.89 -29.21
CA LYS A 177 -18.98 4.32 -30.16
C LYS A 177 -18.47 2.91 -30.58
N ARG A 178 -19.26 1.86 -30.30
CA ARG A 178 -18.93 0.47 -30.65
C ARG A 178 -19.22 0.24 -32.13
N SER A 179 -18.29 -0.40 -32.83
CA SER A 179 -18.40 -0.69 -34.26
C SER A 179 -19.55 -1.67 -34.57
N PRO A 180 -20.22 -1.55 -35.74
CA PRO A 180 -21.39 -2.37 -36.12
C PRO A 180 -21.16 -3.88 -36.05
N LEU A 181 -19.93 -4.34 -36.35
CA LEU A 181 -19.55 -5.75 -36.32
C LEU A 181 -19.68 -6.39 -34.92
N SER A 182 -19.44 -5.60 -33.86
CA SER A 182 -19.52 -6.06 -32.47
C SER A 182 -20.96 -6.26 -31.97
N LEU A 183 -21.93 -5.58 -32.60
CA LEU A 183 -23.34 -5.70 -32.28
C LEU A 183 -23.95 -6.96 -32.91
N VAL A 184 -23.58 -7.27 -34.15
CA VAL A 184 -24.00 -8.48 -34.86
C VAL A 184 -23.50 -9.73 -34.12
N LEU A 185 -22.24 -9.75 -33.67
CA LEU A 185 -21.70 -10.86 -32.88
C LEU A 185 -22.40 -11.01 -31.52
N LYS A 186 -22.82 -9.90 -30.89
CA LYS A 186 -23.55 -9.95 -29.62
C LYS A 186 -24.97 -10.52 -29.80
N GLN A 187 -25.64 -10.19 -30.90
CA GLN A 187 -26.99 -10.68 -31.18
C GLN A 187 -27.00 -12.19 -31.46
N THR A 188 -26.02 -12.72 -32.19
CA THR A 188 -25.90 -14.16 -32.45
C THR A 188 -25.66 -14.96 -31.16
N TRP A 189 -24.84 -14.43 -30.26
CA TRP A 189 -24.59 -15.06 -28.95
C TRP A 189 -25.84 -15.10 -28.07
N ILE A 190 -26.62 -14.02 -28.06
CA ILE A 190 -27.89 -13.95 -27.31
C ILE A 190 -28.91 -14.94 -27.88
N ALA A 191 -29.00 -15.05 -29.21
CA ALA A 191 -29.89 -16.00 -29.87
C ALA A 191 -29.51 -17.46 -29.55
N HIS A 192 -28.21 -17.79 -29.62
CA HIS A 192 -27.71 -19.12 -29.29
C HIS A 192 -27.96 -19.47 -27.81
N ALA A 193 -27.77 -18.52 -26.89
CA ALA A 193 -28.06 -18.71 -25.48
C ALA A 193 -29.56 -18.95 -25.21
N LYS A 194 -30.45 -18.20 -25.88
CA LYS A 194 -31.91 -18.43 -25.81
C LYS A 194 -32.28 -19.82 -26.32
N LYS A 195 -31.71 -20.24 -27.45
CA LYS A 195 -31.96 -21.57 -28.03
C LYS A 195 -31.50 -22.70 -27.10
N LYS A 196 -30.32 -22.55 -26.47
CA LYS A 196 -29.81 -23.52 -25.49
C LYS A 196 -30.74 -23.65 -24.28
N ASN A 197 -31.16 -22.53 -23.70
CA ASN A 197 -32.09 -22.53 -22.57
C ASN A 197 -33.45 -23.14 -22.92
N GLN A 198 -33.91 -22.98 -24.16
CA GLN A 198 -35.16 -23.57 -24.63
C GLN A 198 -35.03 -25.10 -24.75
N MET A 199 -33.95 -25.61 -25.34
CA MET A 199 -33.67 -27.05 -25.40
C MET A 199 -33.54 -27.66 -24.00
N GLU A 200 -32.85 -27.01 -23.07
CA GLU A 200 -32.73 -27.49 -21.68
C GLU A 200 -34.10 -27.56 -20.97
N LYS A 201 -35.00 -26.59 -21.23
CA LYS A 201 -36.37 -26.62 -20.71
C LYS A 201 -37.20 -27.76 -21.30
N GLU A 202 -37.06 -28.03 -22.60
CA GLU A 202 -37.77 -29.10 -23.29
C GLU A 202 -37.34 -30.47 -22.75
N ILE A 203 -36.03 -30.72 -22.66
CA ILE A 203 -35.46 -31.94 -22.07
C ILE A 203 -35.95 -32.13 -20.62
N ALA A 204 -35.94 -31.05 -19.82
CA ALA A 204 -36.43 -31.12 -18.44
C ALA A 204 -37.95 -31.42 -18.37
N SER A 205 -38.72 -30.99 -19.36
CA SER A 205 -40.16 -31.28 -19.44
C SER A 205 -40.43 -32.73 -19.84
N GLU A 206 -39.64 -33.28 -20.76
CA GLU A 206 -39.72 -34.68 -21.19
C GLU A 206 -39.36 -35.62 -20.04
N LEU A 207 -38.25 -35.37 -19.34
CA LEU A 207 -37.85 -36.12 -18.15
C LEU A 207 -38.94 -36.12 -17.05
N ARG A 208 -39.70 -35.02 -16.92
CA ARG A 208 -40.83 -34.96 -15.96
C ARG A 208 -42.01 -35.81 -16.42
N LYS A 209 -42.29 -35.86 -17.72
CA LYS A 209 -43.34 -36.71 -18.29
C LYS A 209 -42.97 -38.18 -18.16
N GLU A 210 -41.74 -38.56 -18.50
CA GLU A 210 -41.22 -39.92 -18.33
C GLU A 210 -41.27 -40.38 -16.87
N LYS A 211 -40.87 -39.51 -15.93
CA LYS A 211 -41.00 -39.79 -14.48
C LYS A 211 -42.45 -40.00 -14.04
N LYS A 212 -43.40 -39.24 -14.60
CA LYS A 212 -44.83 -39.44 -14.31
C LYS A 212 -45.36 -40.75 -14.87
N VAL A 213 -44.99 -41.10 -16.11
CA VAL A 213 -45.40 -42.36 -16.74
C VAL A 213 -44.84 -43.56 -15.97
N THR A 214 -43.56 -43.52 -15.60
CA THR A 214 -42.91 -44.58 -14.80
C THR A 214 -43.50 -44.72 -13.39
N LEU A 215 -43.96 -43.64 -12.76
CA LEU A 215 -44.71 -43.71 -11.51
C LEU A 215 -46.09 -44.36 -11.69
N ALA A 216 -46.77 -44.11 -12.81
CA ALA A 216 -48.09 -44.65 -13.10
C ALA A 216 -48.08 -46.14 -13.49
N THR A 217 -47.01 -46.63 -14.12
CA THR A 217 -46.85 -48.05 -14.47
C THR A 217 -46.30 -48.91 -13.32
N ARG A 218 -46.00 -48.33 -12.15
CA ARG A 218 -45.48 -49.04 -10.97
C ARG A 218 -46.58 -49.52 -10.01
N VAL A 219 -47.81 -49.64 -10.51
CA VAL A 219 -49.00 -50.23 -9.87
C VAL A 219 -49.32 -51.53 -10.58
#